data_AF-A0A8C7FT94-F1
#
_entry.id   AF-A0A8C7FT94-F1
#
_cell.length_a   1.000
_cell.length_b   1.000
_cell.length_c   1.000
_cell.angle_alpha   90.00
_cell.angle_beta   90.00
_cell.angle_gamma   90.00
#
_symmetry.space_group_name_H-M   'P 1'
#
loop_
_entity.id
_entity.type
_entity.pdbx_description
1 polymer ?
#
loop_
_entity_poly.entity_id
_entity_poly.type
_entity_poly.pdbx_seq_one_letter_code
_entity_poly.pdbx_strand_id
1 'polypeptide(L)'
;MVKGVITVQNCTPVCVWIGWHINILLFLVLDPVGSVSTSDIHQNVCKTFGSGVVQMFNGTVFYVHSTCPFTLTRFTHNRVDCDITVHRGENGLLEYVEININKIQTRILYNGTIFVEQRMVSLPYDHTYQHVFQYGTNTKLRSTVLPLSVIWSSVGVGIDSLWVKLEQELVPGMTGLCGRPDIPDDRQQLIAKSVHSEDGCQTMDSLRTKSTVCQTFLSNYIECLQANTSKYITLCQENIYGYEKELYVACAFYKEIAHRCQTSHAWRTLTQCPEFSCPGELHFEEQGDAFVPTCSNPAPTTNDQDITSTCVCPQGQVLNDRAEGHYCVSVSACPCVYAGRNYAPREERRTKCQTCMCNNGKWICSQNSCPSRCVIEGQFVTTFDGKQYTLPGKCAYMASKGFNWTISIHFSETTSSIQNVFLQIYQNTYRFSHNSVQFEKEEIRELHQSDNAMVFWQSSMYVQVLTSFGMKIQVQTSPDLQLYITLPQSEVGKPEGLCGNYNTDTTDDFTTSSGIVENAAEPFALSWSVGDCPVNIPKVCINTDNEIFADEKCHTLRDPGGIFAKCYDHVPTDNYHKARIN
;
A
#
# COMPACT_ATOMS: atom_id res chain seq x y z
N MET A 1 49.76 -29.71 -2.77
CA MET A 1 48.81 -30.81 -3.04
C MET A 1 47.40 -30.24 -2.90
N VAL A 2 46.63 -30.26 -4.01
CA VAL A 2 45.16 -30.14 -4.17
C VAL A 2 44.52 -28.88 -3.52
N LYS A 3 44.15 -27.76 -4.19
CA LYS A 3 43.32 -27.47 -5.38
C LYS A 3 41.94 -28.15 -5.39
N GLY A 4 40.91 -27.42 -4.95
CA GLY A 4 39.50 -27.68 -5.26
C GLY A 4 38.87 -26.44 -5.91
N VAL A 5 38.73 -26.49 -7.23
CA VAL A 5 38.09 -25.48 -8.09
C VAL A 5 36.65 -25.92 -8.32
N ILE A 6 35.68 -25.05 -8.03
CA ILE A 6 34.28 -25.21 -8.44
C ILE A 6 34.14 -24.52 -9.81
N THR A 7 33.68 -25.26 -10.81
CA THR A 7 33.39 -24.73 -12.15
C THR A 7 31.90 -24.86 -12.46
N VAL A 8 31.36 -23.81 -13.06
CA VAL A 8 29.98 -23.55 -13.46
C VAL A 8 29.69 -24.22 -14.81
N GLN A 9 28.48 -24.74 -15.06
CA GLN A 9 27.79 -24.56 -16.36
C GLN A 9 26.32 -25.04 -16.40
N ASN A 10 25.45 -24.06 -16.67
CA ASN A 10 24.27 -24.01 -17.54
C ASN A 10 23.53 -25.29 -17.96
N CYS A 11 22.19 -25.25 -17.85
CA CYS A 11 21.28 -25.93 -18.79
C CYS A 11 19.97 -25.12 -18.95
N THR A 12 19.70 -24.71 -20.19
CA THR A 12 18.39 -24.31 -20.74
C THR A 12 17.69 -25.52 -21.41
N PRO A 13 16.39 -25.44 -21.75
CA PRO A 13 15.47 -26.57 -21.72
C PRO A 13 15.28 -27.25 -23.09
N VAL A 14 14.91 -28.54 -23.07
CA VAL A 14 14.36 -29.23 -24.25
C VAL A 14 13.09 -29.97 -23.83
N CYS A 15 11.96 -29.53 -24.40
CA CYS A 15 10.69 -30.25 -24.41
C CYS A 15 10.83 -31.58 -25.14
N VAL A 16 10.38 -32.68 -24.51
CA VAL A 16 10.14 -33.94 -25.20
C VAL A 16 8.69 -34.36 -24.97
N TRP A 17 7.92 -34.38 -26.05
CA TRP A 17 6.63 -35.04 -26.17
C TRP A 17 6.84 -36.55 -26.20
N ILE A 18 6.18 -37.30 -25.32
CA ILE A 18 5.97 -38.74 -25.49
C ILE A 18 4.51 -39.04 -25.20
N GLY A 19 3.76 -39.37 -26.25
CA GLY A 19 2.43 -39.94 -26.15
C GLY A 19 2.48 -41.44 -25.91
N TRP A 20 1.53 -41.94 -25.12
CA TRP A 20 1.20 -43.37 -25.05
C TRP A 20 -0.32 -43.54 -25.05
N HIS A 21 -0.80 -44.25 -26.07
CA HIS A 21 -2.14 -44.81 -26.16
C HIS A 21 -2.26 -46.02 -25.22
N ILE A 22 -3.31 -46.07 -24.38
CA ILE A 22 -3.83 -47.32 -23.81
C ILE A 22 -5.36 -47.30 -23.82
N ASN A 23 -5.91 -48.45 -24.22
CA ASN A 23 -7.28 -48.75 -24.64
C ASN A 23 -8.37 -48.55 -23.57
N ILE A 24 -9.53 -48.15 -24.09
CA ILE A 24 -10.84 -48.10 -23.44
C ILE A 24 -11.38 -49.53 -23.28
N LEU A 25 -11.73 -49.91 -22.05
CA LEU A 25 -12.67 -51.01 -21.76
C LEU A 25 -13.74 -50.47 -20.80
N LEU A 26 -14.94 -50.28 -21.33
CA LEU A 26 -16.15 -49.98 -20.56
C LEU A 26 -16.54 -51.21 -19.72
N PHE A 27 -16.55 -51.05 -18.41
CA PHE A 27 -17.40 -51.84 -17.51
C PHE A 27 -18.32 -50.89 -16.77
N LEU A 28 -19.61 -50.94 -17.13
CA LEU A 28 -20.70 -50.31 -16.40
C LEU A 28 -20.95 -51.11 -15.12
N VAL A 29 -20.55 -50.57 -13.98
CA VAL A 29 -21.11 -50.95 -12.68
C VAL A 29 -21.77 -49.70 -12.11
N LEU A 30 -23.10 -49.74 -12.10
CA LEU A 30 -23.96 -48.77 -11.42
C LEU A 30 -23.89 -49.06 -9.92
N ASP A 31 -23.05 -48.32 -9.19
CA ASP A 31 -23.20 -48.16 -7.74
C ASP A 31 -23.82 -46.79 -7.45
N PRO A 32 -24.78 -46.70 -6.52
CA PRO A 32 -25.49 -45.47 -6.23
C PRO A 32 -24.51 -44.47 -5.62
N VAL A 33 -24.54 -43.24 -6.14
CA VAL A 33 -23.83 -42.08 -5.59
C VAL A 33 -24.30 -41.93 -4.14
N GLY A 34 -23.48 -42.46 -3.22
CA GLY A 34 -23.49 -42.04 -1.83
C GLY A 34 -23.15 -40.56 -1.85
N SER A 35 -24.10 -39.75 -1.43
CA SER A 35 -23.87 -38.35 -1.10
C SER A 35 -22.65 -38.27 -0.18
N VAL A 36 -21.53 -37.79 -0.72
CA VAL A 36 -20.45 -37.28 0.09
C VAL A 36 -21.05 -36.06 0.78
N SER A 37 -21.54 -36.26 2.00
CA SER A 37 -21.85 -35.19 2.91
C SER A 37 -20.59 -34.35 3.01
N THR A 38 -20.64 -33.13 2.48
CA THR A 38 -19.70 -32.07 2.83
C THR A 38 -19.68 -32.03 4.36
N SER A 39 -18.63 -32.58 4.96
CA SER A 39 -18.39 -32.45 6.39
C SER A 39 -18.36 -30.97 6.69
N ASP A 40 -19.33 -30.54 7.48
CA ASP A 40 -19.53 -29.21 8.03
C ASP A 40 -18.16 -28.69 8.53
N ILE A 41 -17.50 -27.80 7.77
CA ILE A 41 -16.38 -27.04 8.32
C ILE A 41 -17.04 -26.15 9.34
N HIS A 42 -16.98 -26.53 10.62
CA HIS A 42 -17.40 -25.69 11.72
C HIS A 42 -16.72 -24.33 11.57
N GLN A 43 -17.47 -23.34 11.08
CA GLN A 43 -16.97 -21.98 10.99
C GLN A 43 -16.79 -21.52 12.44
N ASN A 44 -15.55 -21.38 12.90
CA ASN A 44 -15.18 -20.82 14.21
C ASN A 44 -15.50 -19.32 14.22
N VAL A 45 -16.79 -19.02 14.16
CA VAL A 45 -17.35 -17.68 14.04
C VAL A 45 -18.33 -17.46 15.19
N CYS A 46 -17.97 -16.54 16.07
CA CYS A 46 -18.89 -15.99 17.04
C CYS A 46 -19.59 -14.78 16.44
N LYS A 47 -20.89 -14.64 16.73
CA LYS A 47 -21.68 -13.52 16.23
C LYS A 47 -22.49 -12.89 17.36
N THR A 48 -22.67 -11.59 17.30
CA THR A 48 -23.69 -10.89 18.06
C THR A 48 -24.43 -9.93 17.13
N PHE A 49 -25.75 -9.95 17.16
CA PHE A 49 -26.58 -9.21 16.21
C PHE A 49 -27.95 -8.88 16.80
N GLY A 50 -28.60 -7.88 16.21
CA GLY A 50 -29.83 -7.31 16.75
C GLY A 50 -29.65 -6.82 18.19
N SER A 51 -30.69 -6.96 19.00
CA SER A 51 -30.75 -6.37 20.34
C SER A 51 -30.03 -7.17 21.43
N GLY A 52 -29.50 -8.35 21.12
CA GLY A 52 -28.92 -9.21 22.14
C GLY A 52 -28.69 -10.67 21.76
N VAL A 53 -28.91 -11.05 20.50
CA VAL A 53 -28.72 -12.44 20.08
C VAL A 53 -27.23 -12.72 19.92
N VAL A 54 -26.75 -13.77 20.58
CA VAL A 54 -25.36 -14.22 20.54
C VAL A 54 -25.30 -15.65 20.01
N GLN A 55 -24.43 -15.88 19.04
CA GLN A 55 -24.01 -17.20 18.59
C GLN A 55 -22.57 -17.44 19.05
N MET A 56 -22.36 -18.46 19.87
CA MET A 56 -21.04 -18.91 20.31
C MET A 56 -20.25 -19.54 19.16
N PHE A 57 -18.94 -19.73 19.35
CA PHE A 57 -18.10 -20.41 18.37
C PHE A 57 -18.51 -21.86 18.08
N ASN A 58 -19.14 -22.56 19.04
CA ASN A 58 -19.66 -23.93 18.84
C ASN A 58 -21.05 -23.96 18.16
N GLY A 59 -21.58 -22.80 17.74
CA GLY A 59 -22.88 -22.67 17.09
C GLY A 59 -24.07 -22.55 18.05
N THR A 60 -23.87 -22.65 19.37
CA THR A 60 -24.94 -22.45 20.36
C THR A 60 -25.41 -21.00 20.36
N VAL A 61 -26.72 -20.82 20.24
CA VAL A 61 -27.38 -19.51 20.23
C VAL A 61 -28.17 -19.25 21.51
N PHE A 62 -28.15 -18.00 21.99
CA PHE A 62 -28.93 -17.51 23.13
C PHE A 62 -29.14 -15.99 23.04
N TYR A 63 -29.99 -15.45 23.90
CA TYR A 63 -30.28 -14.02 23.98
C TYR A 63 -29.81 -13.43 25.32
N VAL A 64 -29.30 -12.20 25.28
CA VAL A 64 -28.89 -11.40 26.45
C VAL A 64 -29.51 -10.01 26.33
N HIS A 65 -30.35 -9.64 27.29
CA HIS A 65 -30.91 -8.30 27.35
C HIS A 65 -30.19 -7.45 28.38
N SER A 66 -29.41 -6.47 27.93
CA SER A 66 -28.66 -5.61 28.84
C SER A 66 -28.09 -4.37 28.17
N THR A 67 -27.99 -3.31 28.96
CA THR A 67 -27.31 -2.05 28.63
C THR A 67 -25.90 -1.97 29.21
N CYS A 68 -25.43 -3.02 29.90
CA CYS A 68 -24.06 -3.04 30.42
C CYS A 68 -23.05 -3.40 29.31
N PRO A 69 -21.77 -3.02 29.46
CA PRO A 69 -20.71 -3.56 28.63
C PRO A 69 -20.50 -5.06 28.91
N PHE A 70 -20.19 -5.83 27.87
CA PHE A 70 -19.89 -7.26 27.98
C PHE A 70 -18.60 -7.62 27.26
N THR A 71 -17.79 -8.48 27.87
CA THR A 71 -16.75 -9.19 27.13
C THR A 71 -17.40 -10.21 26.20
N LEU A 72 -17.34 -9.92 24.90
CA LEU A 72 -17.79 -10.83 23.85
C LEU A 72 -16.85 -12.02 23.76
N THR A 73 -15.54 -11.79 23.67
CA THR A 73 -14.54 -12.84 23.78
C THR A 73 -13.22 -12.28 24.31
N ARG A 74 -12.52 -13.08 25.11
CA ARG A 74 -11.18 -12.78 25.61
C ARG A 74 -10.33 -14.03 25.68
N PHE A 75 -9.12 -13.95 25.15
CA PHE A 75 -8.15 -15.04 25.16
C PHE A 75 -6.72 -14.56 24.96
N THR A 76 -5.77 -15.44 25.28
CA THR A 76 -4.35 -15.24 25.00
C THR A 76 -3.88 -16.34 24.07
N HIS A 77 -3.24 -15.98 22.96
CA HIS A 77 -2.66 -16.92 22.02
C HIS A 77 -1.24 -16.47 21.67
N ASN A 78 -0.27 -17.38 21.76
CA ASN A 78 1.15 -17.06 21.52
C ASN A 78 1.67 -15.81 22.26
N ARG A 79 1.24 -15.63 23.52
CA ARG A 79 1.56 -14.46 24.38
C ARG A 79 0.99 -13.12 23.88
N VAL A 80 0.06 -13.17 22.93
CA VAL A 80 -0.69 -12.01 22.48
C VAL A 80 -2.10 -12.09 23.06
N ASP A 81 -2.48 -11.04 23.78
CA ASP A 81 -3.81 -10.92 24.38
C ASP A 81 -4.79 -10.31 23.38
N CYS A 82 -6.00 -10.87 23.37
CA CYS A 82 -7.16 -10.34 22.66
C CYS A 82 -8.32 -10.20 23.64
N ASP A 83 -8.92 -9.01 23.68
CA ASP A 83 -10.16 -8.72 24.41
C ASP A 83 -11.09 -7.94 23.49
N ILE A 84 -12.29 -8.46 23.26
CA ILE A 84 -13.34 -7.79 22.51
C ILE A 84 -14.51 -7.54 23.46
N THR A 85 -14.79 -6.28 23.71
CA THR A 85 -15.87 -5.82 24.57
C THR A 85 -16.90 -5.06 23.74
N VAL A 86 -18.18 -5.27 24.04
CA VAL A 86 -19.32 -4.70 23.32
C VAL A 86 -20.28 -4.02 24.28
N HIS A 87 -20.88 -2.92 23.87
CA HIS A 87 -21.87 -2.19 24.67
C HIS A 87 -23.08 -1.84 23.82
N ARG A 88 -24.28 -2.16 24.33
CA ARG A 88 -25.55 -1.85 23.68
C ARG A 88 -26.19 -0.62 24.30
N GLY A 89 -26.69 0.26 23.44
CA GLY A 89 -27.48 1.41 23.86
C GLY A 89 -28.94 1.04 24.13
N GLU A 90 -29.73 2.04 24.54
CA GLU A 90 -31.16 1.88 24.81
C GLU A 90 -31.99 1.49 23.58
N ASN A 91 -31.47 1.72 22.36
CA ASN A 91 -32.10 1.31 21.10
C ASN A 91 -31.83 -0.16 20.73
N GLY A 92 -31.13 -0.91 21.59
CA GLY A 92 -30.78 -2.31 21.39
C GLY A 92 -29.58 -2.54 20.46
N LEU A 93 -29.17 -1.55 19.68
CA LEU A 93 -27.98 -1.67 18.82
C LEU A 93 -26.71 -1.46 19.63
N LEU A 94 -25.59 -1.91 19.07
CA LEU A 94 -24.28 -1.67 19.66
C LEU A 94 -23.90 -0.19 19.50
N GLU A 95 -23.67 0.47 20.63
CA GLU A 95 -23.25 1.88 20.69
C GLU A 95 -21.73 1.99 20.49
N TYR A 96 -20.98 1.04 21.04
CA TYR A 96 -19.57 0.91 20.74
C TYR A 96 -19.08 -0.54 20.82
N VAL A 97 -17.99 -0.79 20.12
CA VAL A 97 -17.21 -2.03 20.17
C VAL A 97 -15.77 -1.65 20.47
N GLU A 98 -15.16 -2.32 21.44
CA GLU A 98 -13.76 -2.15 21.79
C GLU A 98 -12.99 -3.44 21.53
N ILE A 99 -11.97 -3.34 20.69
CA ILE A 99 -11.10 -4.44 20.27
C ILE A 99 -9.69 -4.11 20.76
N ASN A 100 -9.22 -4.86 21.73
CA ASN A 100 -7.87 -4.75 22.27
C ASN A 100 -7.04 -5.93 21.77
N ILE A 101 -6.02 -5.67 20.94
CA ILE A 101 -5.07 -6.68 20.47
C ILE A 101 -3.67 -6.23 20.83
N ASN A 102 -2.97 -7.02 21.65
CA ASN A 102 -1.61 -6.68 22.10
C ASN A 102 -1.49 -5.26 22.70
N LYS A 103 -2.47 -4.87 23.53
CA LYS A 103 -2.61 -3.53 24.15
C LYS A 103 -2.93 -2.37 23.20
N ILE A 104 -3.11 -2.63 21.91
CA ILE A 104 -3.62 -1.63 20.97
C ILE A 104 -5.13 -1.65 21.04
N GLN A 105 -5.69 -0.53 21.50
CA GLN A 105 -7.13 -0.33 21.62
C GLN A 105 -7.68 0.25 20.33
N THR A 106 -8.61 -0.47 19.72
CA THR A 106 -9.46 0.00 18.61
C THR A 106 -10.88 0.14 19.10
N ARG A 107 -11.43 1.35 19.06
CA ARG A 107 -12.79 1.64 19.48
C ARG A 107 -13.63 2.08 18.29
N ILE A 108 -14.75 1.41 18.08
CA ILE A 108 -15.72 1.68 17.01
C ILE A 108 -16.95 2.28 17.66
N LEU A 109 -17.44 3.40 17.17
CA LEU A 109 -18.65 4.07 17.68
C LEU A 109 -19.87 3.78 16.80
N TYR A 110 -21.06 4.05 17.35
CA TYR A 110 -22.38 3.82 16.74
C TYR A 110 -22.53 4.41 15.33
N ASN A 111 -21.81 5.50 15.04
CA ASN A 111 -21.84 6.20 13.77
C ASN A 111 -20.80 5.68 12.74
N GLY A 112 -20.10 4.59 13.06
CA GLY A 112 -19.06 4.00 12.21
C GLY A 112 -17.68 4.65 12.34
N THR A 113 -17.51 5.66 13.21
CA THR A 113 -16.20 6.29 13.44
C THR A 113 -15.28 5.33 14.19
N ILE A 114 -14.03 5.24 13.76
CA ILE A 114 -13.03 4.33 14.30
C ILE A 114 -11.91 5.15 14.95
N PHE A 115 -11.59 4.81 16.19
CA PHE A 115 -10.45 5.33 16.93
C PHE A 115 -9.44 4.22 17.18
N VAL A 116 -8.16 4.47 16.89
CA VAL A 116 -7.05 3.60 17.26
C VAL A 116 -6.14 4.41 18.18
N GLU A 117 -5.92 3.92 19.39
CA GLU A 117 -5.15 4.63 20.43
C GLU A 117 -5.62 6.10 20.60
N GLN A 118 -6.94 6.30 20.68
CA GLN A 118 -7.61 7.60 20.82
C GLN A 118 -7.47 8.55 19.61
N ARG A 119 -6.91 8.11 18.49
CA ARG A 119 -6.84 8.89 17.24
C ARG A 119 -7.88 8.41 16.26
N MET A 120 -8.66 9.35 15.71
CA MET A 120 -9.59 9.05 14.62
C MET A 120 -8.81 8.63 13.37
N VAL A 121 -9.22 7.54 12.73
CA VAL A 121 -8.56 7.00 11.53
C VAL A 121 -9.51 6.97 10.34
N SER A 122 -8.96 7.10 9.13
CA SER A 122 -9.68 6.85 7.87
C SER A 122 -9.30 5.47 7.32
N LEU A 123 -10.22 4.86 6.57
CA LEU A 123 -9.99 3.56 5.93
C LEU A 123 -9.37 3.73 4.52
N PRO A 124 -8.51 2.80 4.08
CA PRO A 124 -7.92 1.72 4.88
C PRO A 124 -6.92 2.26 5.90
N TYR A 125 -6.76 1.55 7.02
CA TYR A 125 -5.82 1.91 8.09
C TYR A 125 -4.89 0.74 8.39
N ASP A 126 -3.60 0.99 8.31
CA ASP A 126 -2.53 0.03 8.61
C ASP A 126 -1.84 0.37 9.93
N HIS A 127 -1.70 -0.66 10.78
CA HIS A 127 -0.91 -0.62 12.00
C HIS A 127 -0.11 -1.92 12.13
N THR A 128 0.95 -1.90 12.93
CA THR A 128 1.85 -3.06 13.13
C THR A 128 1.13 -4.38 13.44
N TYR A 129 -0.01 -4.32 14.16
CA TYR A 129 -0.75 -5.51 14.64
C TYR A 129 -2.12 -5.73 13.98
N GLN A 130 -2.58 -4.79 13.15
CA GLN A 130 -3.93 -4.82 12.59
C GLN A 130 -4.02 -4.04 11.28
N HIS A 131 -4.89 -4.51 10.41
CA HIS A 131 -5.29 -3.85 9.17
C HIS A 131 -6.81 -3.67 9.19
N VAL A 132 -7.30 -2.44 9.04
CA VAL A 132 -8.73 -2.11 9.04
C VAL A 132 -9.13 -1.57 7.68
N PHE A 133 -10.15 -2.17 7.06
CA PHE A 133 -10.50 -1.88 5.67
C PHE A 133 -11.98 -2.14 5.38
N GLN A 134 -12.48 -1.55 4.30
CA GLN A 134 -13.82 -1.80 3.79
C GLN A 134 -13.93 -3.24 3.26
N TYR A 135 -14.97 -3.96 3.63
CA TYR A 135 -15.23 -5.35 3.26
C TYR A 135 -16.69 -5.51 2.83
N GLY A 136 -16.95 -5.29 1.53
CA GLY A 136 -18.30 -5.13 0.99
C GLY A 136 -19.04 -3.96 1.65
N THR A 137 -20.25 -4.20 2.16
CA THR A 137 -21.01 -3.23 2.96
C THR A 137 -20.56 -3.16 4.42
N ASN A 138 -19.63 -4.01 4.84
CA ASN A 138 -19.14 -4.12 6.21
C ASN A 138 -17.75 -3.49 6.33
N THR A 139 -17.27 -3.35 7.56
CA THR A 139 -15.86 -3.05 7.84
C THR A 139 -15.21 -4.25 8.49
N LYS A 140 -13.95 -4.53 8.13
CA LYS A 140 -13.18 -5.66 8.64
C LYS A 140 -11.87 -5.18 9.25
N LEU A 141 -11.62 -5.60 10.49
CA LEU A 141 -10.32 -5.57 11.13
C LEU A 141 -9.71 -6.96 11.03
N ARG A 142 -8.55 -7.07 10.39
CA ARG A 142 -7.74 -8.28 10.34
C ARG A 142 -6.53 -8.11 11.24
N SER A 143 -6.32 -9.02 12.19
CA SER A 143 -5.09 -9.01 12.98
C SER A 143 -3.92 -9.57 12.17
N THR A 144 -2.74 -8.98 12.33
CA THR A 144 -1.49 -9.48 11.72
C THR A 144 -0.70 -10.38 12.68
N VAL A 145 -1.08 -10.40 13.97
CA VAL A 145 -0.42 -11.15 15.05
C VAL A 145 -1.27 -12.29 15.60
N LEU A 146 -2.58 -12.26 15.35
CA LEU A 146 -3.51 -13.32 15.69
C LEU A 146 -4.26 -13.77 14.43
N PRO A 147 -4.56 -15.07 14.28
CA PRO A 147 -5.42 -15.60 13.21
C PRO A 147 -6.90 -15.31 13.53
N LEU A 148 -7.23 -14.03 13.64
CA LEU A 148 -8.54 -13.51 13.99
C LEU A 148 -8.89 -12.30 13.11
N SER A 149 -10.14 -12.26 12.68
CA SER A 149 -10.77 -11.10 12.05
C SER A 149 -12.02 -10.69 12.81
N VAL A 150 -12.27 -9.39 12.90
CA VAL A 150 -13.51 -8.81 13.42
C VAL A 150 -14.20 -8.07 12.28
N ILE A 151 -15.46 -8.41 12.01
CA ILE A 151 -16.27 -7.83 10.92
C ILE A 151 -17.50 -7.21 11.55
N TRP A 152 -17.84 -5.97 11.19
CA TRP A 152 -19.04 -5.31 11.71
C TRP A 152 -19.79 -4.56 10.63
N SER A 153 -21.09 -4.40 10.87
CA SER A 153 -22.01 -3.62 10.05
C SER A 153 -22.53 -2.44 10.86
N SER A 154 -22.22 -1.24 10.38
CA SER A 154 -22.72 0.01 10.94
C SER A 154 -23.93 0.50 10.16
N VAL A 155 -24.99 0.82 10.88
CA VAL A 155 -26.21 1.45 10.38
C VAL A 155 -26.36 2.84 11.00
N GLY A 156 -27.23 3.69 10.46
CA GLY A 156 -27.26 5.12 10.82
C GLY A 156 -27.44 5.46 12.30
N VAL A 157 -27.89 4.51 13.14
CA VAL A 157 -28.15 4.71 14.58
C VAL A 157 -27.40 3.72 15.49
N GLY A 158 -26.48 2.91 14.96
CA GLY A 158 -25.75 1.91 15.74
C GLY A 158 -25.04 0.85 14.90
N ILE A 159 -24.41 -0.10 15.57
CA ILE A 159 -23.84 -1.30 14.94
C ILE A 159 -24.85 -2.44 15.13
N ASP A 160 -25.33 -3.02 14.03
CA ASP A 160 -26.44 -4.00 14.05
C ASP A 160 -25.96 -5.45 14.13
N SER A 161 -24.72 -5.70 13.72
CA SER A 161 -24.07 -7.01 13.76
C SER A 161 -22.56 -6.90 13.86
N LEU A 162 -21.98 -7.87 14.58
CA LEU A 162 -20.54 -8.02 14.80
C LEU A 162 -20.18 -9.50 14.77
N TRP A 163 -19.18 -9.86 13.98
CA TRP A 163 -18.67 -11.22 13.81
C TRP A 163 -17.20 -11.27 14.22
N VAL A 164 -16.85 -12.28 14.99
CA VAL A 164 -15.47 -12.63 15.33
C VAL A 164 -15.16 -13.96 14.65
N LYS A 165 -14.29 -13.95 13.63
CA LYS A 165 -13.89 -15.12 12.87
C LYS A 165 -12.47 -15.53 13.26
N LEU A 166 -12.29 -16.79 13.64
CA LEU A 166 -10.97 -17.39 13.84
C LEU A 166 -10.54 -18.13 12.56
N GLU A 167 -9.31 -17.92 12.13
CA GLU A 167 -8.67 -18.65 11.03
C GLU A 167 -7.97 -19.94 11.53
N GLN A 168 -8.21 -20.33 12.78
CA GLN A 168 -7.67 -21.53 13.43
C GLN A 168 -8.71 -22.17 14.37
N GLU A 169 -8.36 -23.30 14.98
CA GLU A 169 -9.14 -23.94 16.05
C GLU A 169 -9.30 -23.05 17.29
N LEU A 170 -10.29 -23.35 18.12
CA LEU A 170 -10.57 -22.58 19.33
C LEU A 170 -9.36 -22.54 20.26
N VAL A 171 -9.07 -21.34 20.76
CA VAL A 171 -7.95 -21.14 21.68
C VAL A 171 -8.35 -21.64 23.08
N PRO A 172 -7.58 -22.54 23.71
CA PRO A 172 -7.86 -22.99 25.07
C PRO A 172 -7.91 -21.81 26.05
N GLY A 173 -8.86 -21.83 26.98
CA GLY A 173 -9.01 -20.77 27.97
C GLY A 173 -9.73 -19.50 27.47
N MET A 174 -10.34 -19.54 26.27
CA MET A 174 -11.29 -18.52 25.82
C MET A 174 -12.38 -18.28 26.88
N THR A 175 -12.68 -17.00 27.13
CA THR A 175 -13.71 -16.51 28.06
C THR A 175 -14.59 -15.47 27.37
N GLY A 176 -15.74 -15.14 27.97
CA GLY A 176 -16.72 -14.21 27.43
C GLY A 176 -17.93 -14.92 26.82
N LEU A 177 -18.86 -14.15 26.26
CA LEU A 177 -20.12 -14.67 25.73
C LEU A 177 -19.94 -15.64 24.55
N CYS A 178 -18.85 -15.54 23.79
CA CYS A 178 -18.54 -16.40 22.65
C CYS A 178 -17.94 -17.75 23.02
N GLY A 179 -17.41 -17.91 24.24
CA GLY A 179 -16.61 -19.08 24.57
C GLY A 179 -16.35 -19.31 26.05
N ARG A 180 -16.67 -20.54 26.46
CA ARG A 180 -15.92 -21.35 27.43
C ARG A 180 -16.20 -22.83 27.11
N PRO A 181 -15.28 -23.57 26.45
CA PRO A 181 -15.54 -24.95 25.99
C PRO A 181 -15.89 -25.95 27.11
N ASP A 182 -15.49 -25.65 28.34
CA ASP A 182 -15.49 -26.60 29.46
C ASP A 182 -16.63 -26.42 30.48
N ILE A 183 -17.59 -25.50 30.26
CA ILE A 183 -18.71 -25.31 31.20
C ILE A 183 -19.99 -26.00 30.70
N PRO A 184 -20.62 -26.87 31.51
CA PRO A 184 -21.99 -27.34 31.27
C PRO A 184 -22.96 -26.15 31.36
N ASP A 185 -23.53 -25.76 30.22
CA ASP A 185 -24.83 -25.12 29.94
C ASP A 185 -25.51 -24.16 30.96
N ASP A 186 -24.79 -23.56 31.91
CA ASP A 186 -25.33 -22.51 32.78
C ASP A 186 -25.13 -21.13 32.13
N ARG A 187 -26.08 -20.80 31.25
CA ARG A 187 -26.18 -19.52 30.54
C ARG A 187 -26.08 -18.33 31.51
N GLN A 188 -26.74 -18.41 32.66
CA GLN A 188 -26.79 -17.31 33.64
C GLN A 188 -25.41 -17.07 34.24
N GLN A 189 -24.66 -18.13 34.56
CA GLN A 189 -23.27 -17.98 35.00
C GLN A 189 -22.36 -17.40 33.92
N LEU A 190 -22.57 -17.77 32.65
CA LEU A 190 -21.78 -17.24 31.55
C LEU A 190 -22.00 -15.74 31.38
N ILE A 191 -23.26 -15.30 31.41
CA ILE A 191 -23.64 -13.88 31.35
C ILE A 191 -23.02 -13.16 32.54
N ALA A 192 -23.26 -13.62 33.77
CA ALA A 192 -22.77 -12.98 35.00
C ALA A 192 -21.23 -12.81 35.03
N LYS A 193 -20.47 -13.74 34.45
CA LYS A 193 -18.99 -13.66 34.36
C LYS A 193 -18.49 -12.74 33.25
N SER A 194 -19.35 -12.38 32.30
CA SER A 194 -18.98 -11.60 31.11
C SER A 194 -19.45 -10.14 31.18
N VAL A 195 -20.33 -9.79 32.12
CA VAL A 195 -20.85 -8.42 32.32
C VAL A 195 -19.82 -7.58 33.07
N HIS A 196 -19.54 -6.37 32.57
CA HIS A 196 -18.88 -5.32 33.33
C HIS A 196 -19.95 -4.45 33.97
N SER A 197 -20.11 -4.55 35.29
CA SER A 197 -21.12 -3.77 36.01
C SER A 197 -20.56 -2.37 36.27
N GLU A 198 -21.13 -1.38 35.59
CA GLU A 198 -20.86 0.04 35.77
C GLU A 198 -22.09 0.74 36.36
N ASP A 199 -21.90 1.93 36.94
CA ASP A 199 -23.00 2.69 37.54
C ASP A 199 -24.06 3.06 36.50
N GLY A 200 -25.29 2.54 36.67
CA GLY A 200 -26.46 2.89 35.87
C GLY A 200 -26.84 1.91 34.75
N CYS A 201 -26.02 0.90 34.45
CA CYS A 201 -26.38 -0.14 33.48
C CYS A 201 -27.14 -1.31 34.13
N GLN A 202 -27.98 -2.02 33.37
CA GLN A 202 -28.79 -3.13 33.90
C GLN A 202 -28.79 -4.34 32.95
N THR A 203 -28.68 -5.53 33.53
CA THR A 203 -28.96 -6.81 32.84
C THR A 203 -30.34 -7.29 33.30
N MET A 204 -31.22 -7.53 32.33
CA MET A 204 -32.64 -7.80 32.57
C MET A 204 -33.01 -9.22 32.15
N ASP A 205 -34.15 -9.69 32.68
CA ASP A 205 -34.72 -10.96 32.25
C ASP A 205 -35.14 -10.92 30.77
N SER A 206 -34.93 -12.05 30.09
CA SER A 206 -35.37 -12.21 28.70
C SER A 206 -36.90 -12.31 28.64
N LEU A 207 -37.53 -11.19 28.27
CA LEU A 207 -38.95 -11.13 27.97
C LEU A 207 -39.19 -11.38 26.48
N ARG A 208 -40.40 -11.83 26.14
CA ARG A 208 -40.78 -12.17 24.76
C ARG A 208 -42.16 -11.66 24.43
N THR A 209 -42.35 -11.23 23.19
CA THR A 209 -43.66 -10.86 22.64
C THR A 209 -44.07 -11.82 21.53
N LYS A 210 -45.36 -12.12 21.40
CA LYS A 210 -45.84 -12.95 20.28
C LYS A 210 -45.76 -12.14 19.00
N SER A 211 -45.03 -12.66 18.02
CA SER A 211 -44.92 -12.05 16.69
C SER A 211 -45.28 -13.06 15.60
N THR A 212 -46.31 -12.72 14.82
CA THR A 212 -46.73 -13.47 13.63
C THR A 212 -45.67 -13.41 12.53
N VAL A 213 -44.92 -12.31 12.45
CA VAL A 213 -43.81 -12.14 11.49
C VAL A 213 -42.68 -13.12 11.82
N CYS A 214 -42.25 -13.20 13.09
CA CYS A 214 -41.23 -14.18 13.52
C CYS A 214 -41.65 -15.62 13.21
N GLN A 215 -42.91 -15.97 13.50
CA GLN A 215 -43.43 -17.31 13.24
C GLN A 215 -43.48 -17.62 11.74
N THR A 216 -44.02 -16.71 10.93
CA THR A 216 -44.17 -16.90 9.48
C THR A 216 -42.81 -16.96 8.81
N PHE A 217 -41.91 -16.03 9.13
CA PHE A 217 -40.55 -16.01 8.61
C PHE A 217 -39.84 -17.33 8.91
N LEU A 218 -39.74 -17.74 10.18
CA LEU A 218 -39.00 -18.94 10.54
C LEU A 218 -39.66 -20.24 10.08
N SER A 219 -40.97 -20.24 9.86
CA SER A 219 -41.66 -21.40 9.26
C SER A 219 -41.18 -21.68 7.83
N ASN A 220 -40.77 -20.64 7.09
CA ASN A 220 -40.18 -20.81 5.76
C ASN A 220 -38.77 -21.42 5.79
N TYR A 221 -38.15 -21.56 6.98
CA TYR A 221 -36.80 -22.08 7.17
C TYR A 221 -36.76 -23.37 7.98
N ILE A 222 -37.89 -24.08 8.15
CA ILE A 222 -37.97 -25.32 8.95
C ILE A 222 -36.96 -26.37 8.49
N GLU A 223 -36.77 -26.53 7.18
CA GLU A 223 -35.83 -27.53 6.64
C GLU A 223 -34.37 -27.23 6.99
N CYS A 224 -33.99 -25.95 6.99
CA CYS A 224 -32.66 -25.47 7.34
C CYS A 224 -32.41 -25.52 8.86
N LEU A 225 -33.37 -25.03 9.66
CA LEU A 225 -33.22 -24.88 11.11
C LEU A 225 -33.55 -26.16 11.88
N GLN A 226 -34.29 -27.10 11.26
CA GLN A 226 -34.66 -28.40 11.80
C GLN A 226 -35.20 -28.30 13.24
N ALA A 227 -34.66 -29.08 14.18
CA ALA A 227 -35.06 -29.11 15.58
C ALA A 227 -34.89 -27.76 16.30
N ASN A 228 -34.06 -26.84 15.77
CA ASN A 228 -33.83 -25.54 16.38
C ASN A 228 -34.89 -24.50 15.99
N THR A 229 -35.85 -24.80 15.10
CA THR A 229 -36.83 -23.81 14.62
C THR A 229 -37.58 -23.13 15.77
N SER A 230 -38.09 -23.89 16.74
CA SER A 230 -38.80 -23.31 17.90
C SER A 230 -37.89 -22.43 18.77
N LYS A 231 -36.60 -22.78 18.87
CA LYS A 231 -35.61 -21.98 19.58
C LYS A 231 -35.39 -20.64 18.87
N TYR A 232 -35.24 -20.65 17.55
CA TYR A 232 -35.10 -19.42 16.77
C TYR A 232 -36.38 -18.55 16.80
N ILE A 233 -37.58 -19.15 16.87
CA ILE A 233 -38.83 -18.39 17.04
C ILE A 233 -38.81 -17.65 18.37
N THR A 234 -38.35 -18.31 19.43
CA THR A 234 -38.22 -17.69 20.75
C THR A 234 -37.17 -16.58 20.74
N LEU A 235 -36.00 -16.81 20.14
CA LEU A 235 -34.95 -15.80 20.01
C LEU A 235 -35.40 -14.58 19.19
N CYS A 236 -36.17 -14.79 18.12
CA CYS A 236 -36.74 -13.70 17.33
C CYS A 236 -37.69 -12.84 18.19
N GLN A 237 -38.54 -13.48 18.99
CA GLN A 237 -39.49 -12.82 19.88
C GLN A 237 -38.83 -12.09 21.05
N GLU A 238 -37.73 -12.62 21.57
CA GLU A 238 -36.88 -11.96 22.57
C GLU A 238 -36.15 -10.76 21.96
N ASN A 239 -35.60 -10.91 20.74
CA ASN A 239 -34.85 -9.87 20.04
C ASN A 239 -35.70 -8.63 19.73
N ILE A 240 -36.97 -8.80 19.36
CA ILE A 240 -37.85 -7.67 19.02
C ILE A 240 -38.57 -7.07 20.22
N TYR A 241 -38.54 -7.72 21.39
CA TYR A 241 -39.28 -7.27 22.56
C TYR A 241 -38.76 -5.91 23.04
N GLY A 242 -39.65 -4.90 23.10
CA GLY A 242 -39.27 -3.52 23.44
C GLY A 242 -38.61 -2.74 22.30
N TYR A 243 -38.40 -3.39 21.15
CA TYR A 243 -37.76 -2.85 19.95
C TYR A 243 -38.64 -3.02 18.70
N GLU A 244 -39.96 -3.16 18.87
CA GLU A 244 -40.87 -3.51 17.78
C GLU A 244 -40.91 -2.45 16.66
N LYS A 245 -40.49 -1.22 16.96
CA LYS A 245 -40.37 -0.11 16.00
C LYS A 245 -38.96 0.04 15.41
N GLU A 246 -37.95 -0.61 15.98
CA GLU A 246 -36.56 -0.51 15.55
C GLU A 246 -36.26 -1.51 14.44
N LEU A 247 -36.44 -1.08 13.20
CA LEU A 247 -36.33 -1.95 12.02
C LEU A 247 -34.95 -2.61 11.91
N TYR A 248 -33.86 -1.88 12.24
CA TYR A 248 -32.50 -2.41 12.21
C TYR A 248 -32.30 -3.62 13.14
N VAL A 249 -32.92 -3.61 14.33
CA VAL A 249 -32.85 -4.72 15.29
C VAL A 249 -33.47 -5.99 14.72
N ALA A 250 -34.67 -5.88 14.14
CA ALA A 250 -35.37 -7.02 13.55
C ALA A 250 -34.65 -7.50 12.26
N CYS A 251 -34.23 -6.57 11.41
CA CYS A 251 -33.61 -6.89 10.12
C CYS A 251 -32.24 -7.54 10.26
N ALA A 252 -31.43 -7.17 11.25
CA ALA A 252 -30.18 -7.86 11.56
C ALA A 252 -30.44 -9.35 11.86
N PHE A 253 -31.46 -9.66 12.67
CA PHE A 253 -31.84 -11.05 12.96
C PHE A 253 -32.27 -11.81 11.70
N TYR A 254 -33.20 -11.25 10.93
CA TYR A 254 -33.68 -11.90 9.71
C TYR A 254 -32.59 -12.09 8.66
N LYS A 255 -31.70 -11.10 8.48
CA LYS A 255 -30.54 -11.17 7.57
C LYS A 255 -29.63 -12.34 7.94
N GLU A 256 -29.29 -12.51 9.22
CA GLU A 256 -28.41 -13.60 9.67
C GLU A 256 -29.01 -14.98 9.43
N ILE A 257 -30.32 -15.16 9.65
CA ILE A 257 -30.99 -16.44 9.39
C ILE A 257 -31.07 -16.73 7.89
N ALA A 258 -31.45 -15.73 7.07
CA ALA A 258 -31.51 -15.87 5.62
C ALA A 258 -30.13 -16.22 5.04
N HIS A 259 -29.07 -15.54 5.50
CA HIS A 259 -27.70 -15.81 5.09
C HIS A 259 -27.24 -17.22 5.50
N ARG A 260 -27.55 -17.64 6.74
CA ARG A 260 -27.22 -18.99 7.22
C ARG A 260 -27.85 -20.09 6.36
N CYS A 261 -29.08 -19.88 5.90
CA CYS A 261 -29.81 -20.87 5.12
C CYS A 261 -29.60 -20.75 3.60
N GLN A 262 -28.77 -19.80 3.13
CA GLN A 262 -28.43 -19.60 1.70
C GLN A 262 -29.66 -19.48 0.78
N THR A 263 -30.71 -18.81 1.23
CA THR A 263 -31.98 -18.70 0.49
C THR A 263 -32.14 -17.38 -0.28
N SER A 264 -33.08 -17.37 -1.22
CA SER A 264 -33.50 -16.22 -2.05
C SER A 264 -33.94 -14.96 -1.26
N HIS A 265 -33.90 -13.80 -1.94
CA HIS A 265 -34.27 -12.45 -1.50
C HIS A 265 -35.73 -12.26 -1.02
N ALA A 266 -36.59 -13.27 -1.17
CA ALA A 266 -38.02 -13.21 -0.81
C ALA A 266 -38.27 -12.87 0.67
N TRP A 267 -37.25 -13.04 1.53
CA TRP A 267 -37.34 -12.77 2.96
C TRP A 267 -37.58 -11.30 3.28
N ARG A 268 -37.01 -10.37 2.49
CA ARG A 268 -37.16 -8.91 2.68
C ARG A 268 -38.60 -8.45 2.48
N THR A 269 -39.31 -9.04 1.53
CA THR A 269 -40.73 -8.74 1.28
C THR A 269 -41.61 -9.15 2.47
N LEU A 270 -41.33 -10.31 3.07
CA LEU A 270 -42.09 -10.80 4.22
C LEU A 270 -41.83 -9.97 5.49
N THR A 271 -40.58 -9.55 5.71
CA THR A 271 -40.16 -8.86 6.93
C THR A 271 -40.24 -7.34 6.83
N GLN A 272 -40.49 -6.81 5.63
CA GLN A 272 -40.46 -5.37 5.31
C GLN A 272 -39.08 -4.73 5.57
N CYS A 273 -38.02 -5.54 5.53
CA CYS A 273 -36.64 -5.06 5.67
C CYS A 273 -36.14 -4.45 4.36
N PRO A 274 -35.68 -3.18 4.36
CA PRO A 274 -35.21 -2.53 3.15
C PRO A 274 -33.94 -3.21 2.65
N GLU A 275 -33.74 -3.19 1.33
CA GLU A 275 -32.47 -3.50 0.71
C GLU A 275 -31.42 -2.42 1.06
N PHE A 276 -30.15 -2.80 1.10
CA PHE A 276 -29.09 -1.83 1.36
C PHE A 276 -28.98 -0.84 0.19
N SER A 277 -28.93 0.45 0.49
CA SER A 277 -28.82 1.50 -0.53
C SER A 277 -27.35 1.77 -0.85
N CYS A 278 -26.90 1.29 -2.00
CA CYS A 278 -25.54 1.57 -2.49
C CYS A 278 -25.40 3.01 -2.99
N PRO A 279 -24.22 3.63 -2.84
CA PRO A 279 -24.00 4.99 -3.30
C PRO A 279 -23.79 5.05 -4.83
N GLY A 280 -24.30 6.12 -5.46
CA GLY A 280 -24.08 6.40 -6.88
C GLY A 280 -24.71 5.36 -7.80
N GLU A 281 -23.92 4.83 -8.73
CA GLU A 281 -24.34 3.86 -9.76
C GLU A 281 -24.12 2.39 -9.36
N LEU A 282 -23.62 2.15 -8.14
CA LEU A 282 -23.41 0.81 -7.62
C LEU A 282 -24.76 0.14 -7.32
N HIS A 283 -24.86 -1.16 -7.60
CA HIS A 283 -26.00 -1.97 -7.21
C HIS A 283 -25.62 -2.92 -6.06
N PHE A 284 -26.60 -3.24 -5.23
CA PHE A 284 -26.40 -4.12 -4.08
C PHE A 284 -26.41 -5.58 -4.51
N GLU A 285 -25.51 -6.37 -3.94
CA GLU A 285 -25.49 -7.83 -4.05
C GLU A 285 -25.38 -8.44 -2.65
N GLU A 286 -26.30 -9.35 -2.30
CA GLU A 286 -26.33 -9.97 -0.97
C GLU A 286 -25.18 -10.97 -0.77
N GLN A 287 -24.73 -11.62 -1.84
CA GLN A 287 -23.58 -12.53 -1.88
C GLN A 287 -22.73 -12.17 -3.09
N GLY A 288 -21.71 -11.34 -2.87
CA GLY A 288 -20.73 -10.99 -3.88
C GLY A 288 -19.33 -10.84 -3.27
N ASP A 289 -18.36 -10.57 -4.13
CA ASP A 289 -16.99 -10.31 -3.69
C ASP A 289 -16.92 -9.07 -2.79
N ALA A 290 -16.17 -9.18 -1.69
CA ALA A 290 -15.98 -8.09 -0.75
C ALA A 290 -15.24 -6.88 -1.36
N PHE A 291 -14.52 -7.09 -2.46
CA PHE A 291 -13.68 -6.09 -3.11
C PHE A 291 -14.20 -5.74 -4.49
N VAL A 292 -14.71 -4.52 -4.63
CA VAL A 292 -15.24 -4.01 -5.89
C VAL A 292 -14.09 -3.78 -6.88
N PRO A 293 -14.16 -4.29 -8.11
CA PRO A 293 -13.20 -3.96 -9.16
C PRO A 293 -13.14 -2.46 -9.43
N THR A 294 -11.94 -1.89 -9.54
CA THR A 294 -11.76 -0.44 -9.75
C THR A 294 -10.90 -0.12 -10.97
N CYS A 295 -10.83 1.14 -11.39
CA CYS A 295 -9.92 1.56 -12.45
C CYS A 295 -8.44 1.39 -12.08
N SER A 296 -8.08 1.51 -10.80
CA SER A 296 -6.72 1.20 -10.34
C SER A 296 -6.43 -0.30 -10.27
N ASN A 297 -7.43 -1.11 -9.93
CA ASN A 297 -7.33 -2.56 -9.85
C ASN A 297 -8.55 -3.25 -10.50
N PRO A 298 -8.56 -3.42 -11.84
CA PRO A 298 -9.72 -3.95 -12.55
C PRO A 298 -10.01 -5.45 -12.32
N ALA A 299 -9.05 -6.17 -11.74
CA ALA A 299 -9.15 -7.59 -11.46
C ALA A 299 -8.53 -7.86 -10.07
N PRO A 300 -9.23 -7.46 -8.99
CA PRO A 300 -8.74 -7.72 -7.64
C PRO A 300 -8.66 -9.24 -7.42
N THR A 301 -7.59 -9.68 -6.75
CA THR A 301 -7.47 -11.07 -6.34
C THR A 301 -8.51 -11.33 -5.25
N THR A 302 -9.50 -12.17 -5.54
CA THR A 302 -10.51 -12.60 -4.57
C THR A 302 -10.28 -14.07 -4.24
N ASN A 303 -10.36 -14.41 -2.95
CA ASN A 303 -10.41 -15.80 -2.50
C ASN A 303 -11.89 -16.19 -2.36
N ASP A 304 -12.23 -17.46 -2.59
CA ASP A 304 -13.60 -17.98 -2.38
C ASP A 304 -14.19 -17.73 -0.97
N GLN A 305 -13.34 -17.33 -0.02
CA GLN A 305 -13.72 -17.01 1.36
C GLN A 305 -14.11 -15.53 1.59
N ASP A 306 -13.91 -14.65 0.61
CA ASP A 306 -14.17 -13.21 0.71
C ASP A 306 -15.54 -12.81 0.12
N ILE A 307 -16.55 -13.66 0.34
CA ILE A 307 -17.94 -13.40 -0.06
C ILE A 307 -18.69 -12.71 1.09
N THR A 308 -19.43 -11.65 0.76
CA THR A 308 -20.22 -10.85 1.70
C THR A 308 -21.31 -10.07 0.97
N SER A 309 -22.20 -9.40 1.72
CA SER A 309 -23.04 -8.36 1.14
C SER A 309 -22.18 -7.19 0.68
N THR A 310 -22.34 -6.75 -0.57
CA THR A 310 -21.43 -5.80 -1.24
C THR A 310 -22.20 -4.86 -2.17
N CYS A 311 -21.53 -3.80 -2.61
CA CYS A 311 -22.02 -2.86 -3.62
C CYS A 311 -21.09 -2.93 -4.81
N VAL A 312 -21.56 -3.37 -5.97
CA VAL A 312 -20.70 -3.60 -7.14
C VAL A 312 -21.20 -2.81 -8.35
N CYS A 313 -20.32 -2.63 -9.34
CA CYS A 313 -20.71 -2.07 -10.61
C CYS A 313 -21.47 -3.09 -11.47
N PRO A 314 -22.33 -2.63 -12.40
CA PRO A 314 -22.96 -3.50 -13.38
C PRO A 314 -21.94 -4.36 -14.14
N GLN A 315 -22.38 -5.52 -14.62
CA GLN A 315 -21.53 -6.50 -15.29
C GLN A 315 -20.71 -5.86 -16.43
N GLY A 316 -19.38 -6.05 -16.40
CA GLY A 316 -18.45 -5.52 -17.40
C GLY A 316 -17.95 -4.09 -17.13
N GLN A 317 -18.32 -3.49 -15.99
CA GLN A 317 -17.85 -2.18 -15.55
C GLN A 317 -17.03 -2.28 -14.26
N VAL A 318 -16.26 -1.24 -13.98
CA VAL A 318 -15.44 -1.09 -12.78
C VAL A 318 -15.70 0.28 -12.14
N LEU A 319 -15.49 0.39 -10.84
CA LEU A 319 -15.63 1.64 -10.11
C LEU A 319 -14.51 2.61 -10.49
N ASN A 320 -14.86 3.84 -10.87
CA ASN A 320 -13.88 4.88 -11.13
C ASN A 320 -13.38 5.50 -9.82
N ASP A 321 -12.40 4.86 -9.19
CA ASP A 321 -11.74 5.29 -7.95
C ASP A 321 -10.76 6.47 -8.13
N ARG A 322 -10.74 7.08 -9.32
CA ARG A 322 -9.88 8.24 -9.67
C ARG A 322 -10.69 9.52 -9.89
N ALA A 323 -12.00 9.45 -9.70
CA ALA A 323 -12.93 10.57 -9.76
C ALA A 323 -13.70 10.68 -8.44
N GLU A 324 -14.24 11.87 -8.16
CA GLU A 324 -15.17 12.04 -7.05
C GLU A 324 -16.50 11.35 -7.37
N GLY A 325 -17.11 10.71 -6.37
CA GLY A 325 -18.36 9.98 -6.52
C GLY A 325 -18.18 8.48 -6.80
N HIS A 326 -19.30 7.79 -7.01
CA HIS A 326 -19.34 6.33 -7.22
C HIS A 326 -19.90 6.03 -8.62
N TYR A 327 -19.09 6.32 -9.64
CA TYR A 327 -19.45 6.11 -11.05
C TYR A 327 -18.83 4.83 -11.59
N CYS A 328 -19.61 4.10 -12.37
CA CYS A 328 -19.18 2.85 -12.99
C CYS A 328 -18.81 3.11 -14.45
N VAL A 329 -17.63 2.62 -14.86
CA VAL A 329 -17.10 2.83 -16.20
C VAL A 329 -16.55 1.53 -16.78
N SER A 330 -16.57 1.39 -18.11
CA SER A 330 -15.82 0.32 -18.75
C SER A 330 -14.33 0.45 -18.47
N VAL A 331 -13.59 -0.66 -18.43
CA VAL A 331 -12.12 -0.66 -18.26
C VAL A 331 -11.43 0.23 -19.29
N SER A 332 -11.93 0.28 -20.53
CA SER A 332 -11.41 1.15 -21.59
C SER A 332 -11.63 2.64 -21.37
N ALA A 333 -12.58 3.00 -20.51
CA ALA A 333 -12.88 4.39 -20.15
C ALA A 333 -12.16 4.84 -18.87
N CYS A 334 -11.33 3.99 -18.25
CA CYS A 334 -10.59 4.37 -17.05
C CYS A 334 -9.55 5.47 -17.33
N PRO A 335 -9.59 6.60 -16.59
CA PRO A 335 -8.62 7.67 -16.72
C PRO A 335 -7.27 7.26 -16.12
N CYS A 336 -6.18 7.92 -16.48
CA CYS A 336 -4.86 7.72 -15.89
C CYS A 336 -4.49 8.89 -14.97
N VAL A 337 -3.72 8.62 -13.91
CA VAL A 337 -3.19 9.67 -13.04
C VAL A 337 -1.68 9.77 -13.23
N TYR A 338 -1.17 11.00 -13.34
CA TYR A 338 0.26 11.27 -13.29
C TYR A 338 0.49 12.63 -12.62
N ALA A 339 1.31 12.63 -11.57
CA ALA A 339 1.64 13.82 -10.77
C ALA A 339 0.41 14.64 -10.37
N GLY A 340 -0.55 13.99 -9.72
CA GLY A 340 -1.79 14.62 -9.24
C GLY A 340 -2.82 14.98 -10.32
N ARG A 341 -2.49 14.84 -11.62
CA ARG A 341 -3.38 15.20 -12.72
C ARG A 341 -4.03 13.98 -13.36
N ASN A 342 -5.33 14.09 -13.62
CA ASN A 342 -6.11 13.09 -14.35
C ASN A 342 -6.02 13.31 -15.87
N TYR A 343 -5.82 12.22 -16.59
CA TYR A 343 -5.73 12.15 -18.06
C TYR A 343 -6.87 11.28 -18.58
N ALA A 344 -7.56 11.78 -19.60
CA ALA A 344 -8.63 11.04 -20.24
C ALA A 344 -8.07 9.79 -20.97
N PRO A 345 -8.92 8.77 -21.22
CA PRO A 345 -8.53 7.64 -22.05
C PRO A 345 -8.01 8.11 -23.41
N ARG A 346 -6.88 7.55 -23.85
CA ARG A 346 -6.13 7.90 -25.07
C ARG A 346 -5.46 9.27 -25.05
N GLU A 347 -5.55 10.03 -23.97
CA GLU A 347 -4.77 11.26 -23.82
C GLU A 347 -3.28 10.93 -23.71
N GLU A 348 -2.45 11.76 -24.34
CA GLU A 348 -1.00 11.58 -24.37
C GLU A 348 -0.29 12.61 -23.49
N ARG A 349 0.68 12.11 -22.71
CA ARG A 349 1.69 12.94 -22.06
C ARG A 349 2.99 12.84 -22.84
N ARG A 350 3.55 13.98 -23.23
CA ARG A 350 4.80 14.07 -23.98
C ARG A 350 5.88 14.77 -23.15
N THR A 351 7.03 14.13 -23.01
CA THR A 351 8.28 14.76 -22.57
C THR A 351 9.19 14.99 -23.78
N LYS A 352 10.40 15.56 -23.57
CA LYS A 352 11.37 15.76 -24.67
C LYS A 352 11.83 14.46 -25.33
N CYS A 353 11.67 13.32 -24.65
CA CYS A 353 12.23 12.04 -25.05
C CYS A 353 11.18 10.92 -25.13
N GLN A 354 10.09 11.01 -24.35
CA GLN A 354 9.14 9.92 -24.16
C GLN A 354 7.72 10.41 -24.38
N THR A 355 6.90 9.60 -25.05
CA THR A 355 5.45 9.81 -25.16
C THR A 355 4.74 8.67 -24.48
N CYS A 356 3.83 8.97 -23.56
CA CYS A 356 3.01 8.01 -22.85
C CYS A 356 1.54 8.25 -23.16
N MET A 357 0.83 7.22 -23.61
CA MET A 357 -0.61 7.26 -23.84
C MET A 357 -1.34 6.57 -22.69
N CYS A 358 -2.41 7.18 -22.21
CA CYS A 358 -3.31 6.54 -21.26
C CYS A 358 -4.16 5.48 -21.98
N ASN A 359 -4.03 4.21 -21.57
CA ASN A 359 -4.82 3.12 -22.10
C ASN A 359 -5.31 2.20 -20.97
N ASN A 360 -6.63 2.02 -20.86
CA ASN A 360 -7.24 1.16 -19.84
C ASN A 360 -6.79 1.48 -18.41
N GLY A 361 -6.69 2.77 -18.05
CA GLY A 361 -6.18 3.20 -16.74
C GLY A 361 -4.68 2.98 -16.52
N LYS A 362 -3.91 2.56 -17.54
CA LYS A 362 -2.46 2.32 -17.46
C LYS A 362 -1.70 3.20 -18.46
N TRP A 363 -0.46 3.54 -18.12
CA TRP A 363 0.43 4.26 -19.02
C TRP A 363 1.14 3.31 -19.98
N ILE A 364 0.99 3.54 -21.29
CA ILE A 364 1.77 2.86 -22.33
C ILE A 364 2.73 3.88 -22.92
N CYS A 365 4.02 3.74 -22.59
CA CYS A 365 5.06 4.67 -22.98
C CYS A 365 5.92 4.16 -24.14
N SER A 366 6.40 5.08 -24.98
CA SER A 366 7.43 4.80 -25.99
C SER A 366 8.72 4.31 -25.33
N GLN A 367 9.46 3.45 -26.02
CA GLN A 367 10.74 2.87 -25.56
C GLN A 367 11.87 3.90 -25.39
N ASN A 368 11.71 5.11 -25.92
CA ASN A 368 12.71 6.17 -25.76
C ASN A 368 12.76 6.64 -24.30
N SER A 369 13.83 6.28 -23.58
CA SER A 369 14.18 6.89 -22.30
C SER A 369 14.86 8.25 -22.54
N CYS A 370 14.68 9.18 -21.60
CA CYS A 370 15.45 10.41 -21.64
C CYS A 370 16.94 10.08 -21.51
N PRO A 371 17.82 10.75 -22.27
CA PRO A 371 19.25 10.53 -22.13
C PRO A 371 19.67 10.70 -20.67
N SER A 372 20.22 9.63 -20.11
CA SER A 372 20.91 9.64 -18.82
C SER A 372 21.98 10.71 -18.82
N ARG A 373 21.96 11.56 -17.79
CA ARG A 373 22.89 12.68 -17.65
C ARG A 373 23.47 12.65 -16.26
N CYS A 374 24.79 12.51 -16.16
CA CYS A 374 25.47 12.73 -14.89
C CYS A 374 25.53 14.23 -14.62
N VAL A 375 25.17 14.63 -13.40
CA VAL A 375 25.12 16.02 -12.95
C VAL A 375 25.95 16.16 -11.69
N ILE A 376 26.89 17.11 -11.69
CA ILE A 376 27.72 17.44 -10.53
C ILE A 376 27.58 18.95 -10.25
N GLU A 377 26.88 19.27 -9.16
CA GLU A 377 26.56 20.63 -8.75
C GLU A 377 27.10 20.86 -7.33
N GLY A 378 28.26 21.52 -7.24
CA GLY A 378 28.99 21.63 -5.98
C GLY A 378 29.38 20.24 -5.46
N GLN A 379 28.86 19.86 -4.28
CA GLN A 379 29.09 18.55 -3.66
C GLN A 379 28.04 17.49 -4.02
N PHE A 380 26.98 17.87 -4.74
CA PHE A 380 25.88 16.98 -5.09
C PHE A 380 26.14 16.31 -6.43
N VAL A 381 25.96 14.99 -6.47
CA VAL A 381 26.13 14.17 -7.67
C VAL A 381 24.82 13.45 -7.98
N THR A 382 24.42 13.48 -9.24
CA THR A 382 23.43 12.56 -9.83
C THR A 382 24.15 11.69 -10.85
N THR A 383 24.12 10.37 -10.68
CA THR A 383 24.73 9.40 -11.61
C THR A 383 23.99 9.36 -12.95
N PHE A 384 24.53 8.65 -13.94
CA PHE A 384 23.83 8.43 -15.20
C PHE A 384 22.48 7.71 -15.01
N ASP A 385 22.40 6.80 -14.04
CA ASP A 385 21.19 6.00 -13.79
C ASP A 385 20.22 6.68 -12.79
N GLY A 386 20.59 7.86 -12.29
CA GLY A 386 19.72 8.77 -11.53
C GLY A 386 19.90 8.71 -10.02
N LYS A 387 20.89 7.98 -9.51
CA LYS A 387 21.20 7.91 -8.09
C LYS A 387 21.81 9.23 -7.61
N GLN A 388 21.24 9.79 -6.54
CA GLN A 388 21.67 11.08 -5.98
C GLN A 388 22.41 10.88 -4.66
N TYR A 389 23.52 11.58 -4.49
CA TYR A 389 24.31 11.55 -3.25
C TYR A 389 25.20 12.79 -3.10
N THR A 390 25.84 12.91 -1.94
CA THR A 390 26.75 14.00 -1.60
C THR A 390 28.16 13.46 -1.42
N LEU A 391 29.16 14.16 -1.97
CA LEU A 391 30.57 13.82 -1.77
C LEU A 391 30.99 14.00 -0.30
N PRO A 392 31.90 13.16 0.24
CA PRO A 392 32.28 13.21 1.66
C PRO A 392 33.40 14.21 1.98
N GLY A 393 34.14 14.68 0.98
CA GLY A 393 35.33 15.52 1.15
C GLY A 393 35.52 16.49 -0.01
N LYS A 394 36.25 17.60 0.22
CA LYS A 394 36.62 18.60 -0.80
C LYS A 394 37.97 18.24 -1.42
N CYS A 395 37.98 17.22 -2.27
CA CYS A 395 39.20 16.66 -2.84
C CYS A 395 39.15 16.67 -4.37
N ALA A 396 40.21 16.18 -5.01
CA ALA A 396 40.12 15.81 -6.40
C ALA A 396 39.46 14.43 -6.53
N TYR A 397 38.49 14.29 -7.45
CA TYR A 397 37.80 13.01 -7.71
C TYR A 397 37.73 12.70 -9.19
N MET A 398 37.72 11.40 -9.51
CA MET A 398 37.39 10.90 -10.84
C MET A 398 35.87 10.95 -11.06
N ALA A 399 35.38 11.97 -11.76
CA ALA A 399 33.96 12.11 -12.05
C ALA A 399 33.47 10.97 -12.96
N SER A 400 34.18 10.76 -14.07
CA SER A 400 33.93 9.62 -14.94
C SER A 400 35.15 9.32 -15.81
N LYS A 401 35.38 8.05 -16.08
CA LYS A 401 36.48 7.53 -16.90
C LYS A 401 35.93 6.51 -17.88
N GLY A 402 36.32 6.63 -19.14
CA GLY A 402 36.12 5.61 -20.17
C GLY A 402 37.45 5.10 -20.70
N PHE A 403 37.41 4.45 -21.87
CA PHE A 403 38.60 3.82 -22.46
C PHE A 403 39.70 4.83 -22.85
N ASN A 404 39.34 5.94 -23.50
CA ASN A 404 40.27 6.96 -24.00
C ASN A 404 40.01 8.37 -23.46
N TRP A 405 39.24 8.49 -22.38
CA TRP A 405 38.90 9.78 -21.80
C TRP A 405 38.74 9.69 -20.29
N THR A 406 39.08 10.76 -19.60
CA THR A 406 38.88 10.93 -18.17
C THR A 406 38.34 12.33 -17.88
N ILE A 407 37.49 12.41 -16.87
CA ILE A 407 36.95 13.67 -16.35
C ILE A 407 37.20 13.65 -14.84
N SER A 408 37.92 14.64 -14.35
CA SER A 408 38.14 14.83 -12.92
C SER A 408 37.68 16.21 -12.47
N ILE A 409 37.15 16.26 -11.25
CA ILE A 409 36.72 17.50 -10.59
C ILE A 409 37.68 17.76 -9.43
N HIS A 410 38.08 19.02 -9.27
CA HIS A 410 39.04 19.45 -8.24
C HIS A 410 38.40 20.56 -7.44
N PHE A 411 38.11 20.28 -6.18
CA PHE A 411 37.58 21.27 -5.24
C PHE A 411 38.65 22.30 -4.84
N SER A 412 38.18 23.49 -4.49
CA SER A 412 39.00 24.51 -3.85
C SER A 412 39.45 24.08 -2.46
N GLU A 413 40.69 24.42 -2.09
CA GLU A 413 41.19 24.22 -0.72
C GLU A 413 40.50 25.13 0.30
N THR A 414 39.92 26.26 -0.15
CA THR A 414 39.39 27.31 0.73
C THR A 414 37.86 27.40 0.72
N THR A 415 37.21 26.94 -0.35
CA THR A 415 35.74 27.06 -0.54
C THR A 415 35.10 25.71 -0.80
N SER A 416 33.80 25.56 -0.53
CA SER A 416 33.03 24.34 -0.85
C SER A 416 32.63 24.25 -2.33
N SER A 417 33.45 24.76 -3.25
CA SER A 417 33.14 24.84 -4.67
C SER A 417 34.21 24.14 -5.52
N ILE A 418 33.78 23.65 -6.68
CA ILE A 418 34.68 23.07 -7.68
C ILE A 418 35.51 24.23 -8.26
N GLN A 419 36.83 24.11 -8.18
CA GLN A 419 37.75 25.13 -8.70
C GLN A 419 38.15 24.82 -10.14
N ASN A 420 38.36 23.53 -10.45
CA ASN A 420 38.76 23.09 -11.78
C ASN A 420 38.01 21.82 -12.20
N VAL A 421 37.64 21.74 -13.47
CA VAL A 421 37.31 20.47 -14.15
C VAL A 421 38.42 20.20 -15.16
N PHE A 422 38.97 18.98 -15.15
CA PHE A 422 39.90 18.51 -16.16
C PHE A 422 39.24 17.46 -17.02
N LEU A 423 39.27 17.67 -18.32
CA LEU A 423 38.84 16.72 -19.34
C LEU A 423 40.06 16.31 -20.15
N GLN A 424 40.41 15.04 -20.10
CA GLN A 424 41.44 14.47 -20.96
C GLN A 424 40.77 13.57 -22.00
N ILE A 425 41.08 13.79 -23.28
CA ILE A 425 40.63 12.95 -24.39
C ILE A 425 41.87 12.55 -25.20
N TYR A 426 42.24 11.27 -25.17
CA TYR A 426 43.53 10.78 -25.65
C TYR A 426 44.70 11.55 -25.01
N GLN A 427 45.40 12.37 -25.80
CA GLN A 427 46.54 13.20 -25.38
C GLN A 427 46.15 14.67 -25.13
N ASN A 428 44.91 15.04 -25.44
CA ASN A 428 44.42 16.41 -25.37
C ASN A 428 43.87 16.70 -23.96
N THR A 429 44.37 17.73 -23.30
CA THR A 429 43.92 18.14 -21.96
C THR A 429 43.21 19.48 -22.01
N TYR A 430 41.99 19.51 -21.49
CA TYR A 430 41.19 20.73 -21.31
C TYR A 430 41.01 21.01 -19.82
N ARG A 431 41.22 22.26 -19.43
CA ARG A 431 41.00 22.74 -18.05
C ARG A 431 39.93 23.81 -18.06
N PHE A 432 38.87 23.59 -17.30
CA PHE A 432 37.82 24.56 -17.06
C PHE A 432 38.00 25.13 -15.65
N SER A 433 37.93 26.45 -15.53
CA SER A 433 37.97 27.20 -14.27
C SER A 433 37.02 28.38 -14.34
N HIS A 434 36.91 29.17 -13.27
CA HIS A 434 36.01 30.31 -13.23
C HIS A 434 36.25 31.26 -14.42
N ASN A 435 35.22 31.44 -15.26
CA ASN A 435 35.26 32.24 -16.50
C ASN A 435 36.43 31.96 -17.46
N SER A 436 37.02 30.77 -17.45
CA SER A 436 38.12 30.44 -18.36
C SER A 436 38.10 28.96 -18.74
N VAL A 437 38.41 28.69 -20.01
CA VAL A 437 38.67 27.34 -20.51
C VAL A 437 40.01 27.37 -21.24
N GLN A 438 40.87 26.40 -20.93
CA GLN A 438 42.21 26.28 -21.49
C GLN A 438 42.37 24.93 -22.18
N PHE A 439 42.98 24.93 -23.34
CA PHE A 439 43.52 23.73 -23.97
C PHE A 439 45.03 23.72 -23.75
N GLU A 440 45.52 22.73 -23.01
CA GLU A 440 46.89 22.69 -22.48
C GLU A 440 47.23 23.93 -21.64
N LYS A 441 47.81 24.96 -22.27
CA LYS A 441 48.17 26.25 -21.64
C LYS A 441 47.63 27.46 -22.40
N GLU A 442 46.85 27.24 -23.45
CA GLU A 442 46.28 28.30 -24.28
C GLU A 442 44.80 28.49 -23.96
N GLU A 443 44.39 29.75 -23.77
CA GLU A 443 43.01 30.09 -23.45
C GLU A 443 42.11 30.05 -24.69
N ILE A 444 40.98 29.38 -24.57
CA ILE A 444 39.95 29.31 -25.60
C ILE A 444 38.95 30.45 -25.38
N ARG A 445 39.00 31.47 -26.25
CA ARG A 445 38.13 32.65 -26.14
C ARG A 445 36.72 32.45 -26.69
N GLU A 446 36.59 31.72 -27.80
CA GLU A 446 35.29 31.50 -28.45
C GLU A 446 35.10 30.02 -28.79
N LEU A 447 35.95 29.49 -29.67
CA LEU A 447 35.89 28.12 -30.15
C LEU A 447 37.30 27.56 -30.36
N HIS A 448 37.45 26.29 -30.04
CA HIS A 448 38.62 25.48 -30.33
C HIS A 448 38.15 24.14 -30.90
N GLN A 449 38.79 23.71 -31.98
CA GLN A 449 38.48 22.45 -32.64
C GLN A 449 39.76 21.62 -32.76
N SER A 450 39.67 20.38 -32.29
CA SER A 450 40.66 19.32 -32.48
C SER A 450 40.03 18.15 -33.24
N ASP A 451 40.83 17.14 -33.58
CA ASP A 451 40.33 15.92 -34.23
C ASP A 451 39.29 15.16 -33.39
N ASN A 452 39.35 15.31 -32.06
CA ASN A 452 38.55 14.53 -31.12
C ASN A 452 37.44 15.32 -30.43
N ALA A 453 37.54 16.65 -30.40
CA ALA A 453 36.61 17.50 -29.67
C ALA A 453 36.50 18.92 -30.25
N MET A 454 35.27 19.43 -30.28
CA MET A 454 34.93 20.83 -30.48
C MET A 454 34.51 21.43 -29.14
N VAL A 455 35.23 22.45 -28.68
CA VAL A 455 35.01 23.16 -27.42
C VAL A 455 34.65 24.60 -27.74
N PHE A 456 33.51 25.09 -27.26
CA PHE A 456 33.09 26.46 -27.54
C PHE A 456 32.22 27.07 -26.44
N TRP A 457 32.28 28.38 -26.30
CA TRP A 457 31.39 29.15 -25.44
C TRP A 457 29.99 29.20 -26.06
N GLN A 458 29.01 28.56 -25.42
CA GLN A 458 27.60 28.66 -25.81
C GLN A 458 26.99 29.98 -25.31
N SER A 459 27.45 30.47 -24.17
CA SER A 459 27.12 31.79 -23.61
C SER A 459 28.29 32.27 -22.75
N SER A 460 28.19 33.44 -22.12
CA SER A 460 29.23 33.94 -21.20
C SER A 460 29.47 33.08 -19.95
N MET A 461 28.59 32.11 -19.66
CA MET A 461 28.66 31.27 -18.46
C MET A 461 28.74 29.77 -18.77
N TYR A 462 28.52 29.35 -20.03
CA TYR A 462 28.46 27.94 -20.40
C TYR A 462 29.41 27.62 -21.54
N VAL A 463 30.24 26.61 -21.32
CA VAL A 463 31.09 26.01 -22.34
C VAL A 463 30.53 24.63 -22.72
N GLN A 464 30.45 24.37 -24.02
CA GLN A 464 30.04 23.09 -24.58
C GLN A 464 31.25 22.36 -25.16
N VAL A 465 31.29 21.05 -24.91
CA VAL A 465 32.24 20.12 -25.54
C VAL A 465 31.45 19.08 -26.30
N LEU A 466 31.67 19.00 -27.61
CA LEU A 466 31.12 17.98 -28.48
C LEU A 466 32.28 17.11 -28.95
N THR A 467 32.24 15.82 -28.60
CA THR A 467 33.28 14.87 -29.01
C THR A 467 32.92 14.15 -30.30
N SER A 468 33.92 13.69 -31.05
CA SER A 468 33.74 12.92 -32.28
C SER A 468 33.01 11.58 -32.06
N PHE A 469 33.11 11.01 -30.85
CA PHE A 469 32.43 9.76 -30.46
C PHE A 469 31.05 9.98 -29.82
N GLY A 470 30.53 11.22 -29.80
CA GLY A 470 29.14 11.51 -29.44
C GLY A 470 28.88 11.84 -27.96
N MET A 471 29.90 11.82 -27.10
CA MET A 471 29.80 12.38 -25.75
C MET A 471 29.65 13.91 -25.82
N LYS A 472 28.75 14.45 -25.00
CA LYS A 472 28.49 15.88 -24.85
C LYS A 472 28.73 16.29 -23.40
N ILE A 473 29.53 17.33 -23.18
CA ILE A 473 29.78 17.90 -21.86
C ILE A 473 29.37 19.36 -21.88
N GLN A 474 28.61 19.77 -20.87
CA GLN A 474 28.33 21.17 -20.59
C GLN A 474 28.99 21.53 -19.26
N VAL A 475 29.78 22.58 -19.25
CA VAL A 475 30.38 23.13 -18.03
C VAL A 475 29.84 24.53 -17.83
N GLN A 476 29.17 24.76 -16.70
CA GLN A 476 28.90 26.11 -16.23
C GLN A 476 30.17 26.63 -15.56
N THR A 477 30.65 27.82 -15.91
CA THR A 477 31.88 28.40 -15.34
C THR A 477 31.61 29.56 -14.38
N SER A 478 30.35 30.01 -14.27
CA SER A 478 29.93 31.11 -13.39
C SER A 478 28.43 30.99 -13.03
N PRO A 479 27.99 31.35 -11.81
CA PRO A 479 28.81 31.79 -10.67
C PRO A 479 29.72 30.70 -10.10
N ASP A 480 29.30 29.44 -10.17
CA ASP A 480 30.05 28.28 -9.71
C ASP A 480 30.30 27.29 -10.85
N LEU A 481 31.34 26.47 -10.71
CA LEU A 481 31.58 25.38 -11.66
C LEU A 481 30.59 24.24 -11.44
N GLN A 482 29.83 23.93 -12.48
CA GLN A 482 28.91 22.79 -12.52
C GLN A 482 29.16 21.97 -13.77
N LEU A 483 29.14 20.65 -13.63
CA LEU A 483 29.52 19.71 -14.67
C LEU A 483 28.34 18.82 -15.04
N TYR A 484 28.07 18.74 -16.34
CA TYR A 484 27.00 17.92 -16.86
C TYR A 484 27.48 17.07 -18.03
N ILE A 485 27.40 15.74 -17.88
CA ILE A 485 27.93 14.78 -18.86
C ILE A 485 26.77 13.99 -19.47
N THR A 486 26.70 13.93 -20.80
CA THR A 486 25.76 13.08 -21.55
C THR A 486 26.55 12.14 -22.43
N LEU A 487 26.35 10.83 -22.24
CA LEU A 487 27.00 9.78 -23.02
C LEU A 487 26.08 9.27 -24.14
N PRO A 488 26.65 8.83 -25.27
CA PRO A 488 25.89 8.14 -26.30
C PRO A 488 25.54 6.70 -25.84
N GLN A 489 24.50 6.11 -26.42
CA GLN A 489 24.11 4.72 -26.12
C GLN A 489 25.23 3.69 -26.36
N SER A 490 26.20 4.00 -27.21
CA SER A 490 27.36 3.14 -27.43
C SER A 490 28.25 2.95 -26.19
N GLU A 491 28.11 3.79 -25.17
CA GLU A 491 28.89 3.75 -23.94
C GLU A 491 28.18 3.11 -22.74
N VAL A 492 26.98 2.52 -22.94
CA VAL A 492 26.24 1.82 -21.86
C VAL A 492 27.12 0.74 -21.21
N GLY A 493 27.21 0.77 -19.89
CA GLY A 493 27.96 -0.19 -19.07
C GLY A 493 29.49 -0.08 -19.14
N LYS A 494 30.04 0.94 -19.80
CA LYS A 494 31.49 1.13 -19.96
C LYS A 494 32.15 2.14 -19.01
N PRO A 495 31.54 3.29 -18.66
CA PRO A 495 32.21 4.27 -17.83
C PRO A 495 32.36 3.76 -16.39
N GLU A 496 33.31 4.32 -15.67
CA GLU A 496 33.50 4.11 -14.24
C GLU A 496 33.74 5.47 -13.56
N GLY A 497 33.47 5.58 -12.26
CA GLY A 497 33.69 6.80 -11.48
C GLY A 497 32.47 7.23 -10.67
N LEU A 498 32.49 8.47 -10.17
CA LEU A 498 31.39 9.06 -9.40
C LEU A 498 30.05 9.05 -10.16
N CYS A 499 30.08 9.14 -11.49
CA CYS A 499 28.87 9.14 -12.31
C CYS A 499 28.21 7.75 -12.49
N GLY A 500 28.75 6.69 -11.89
CA GLY A 500 28.25 5.33 -12.06
C GLY A 500 28.68 4.68 -13.38
N ASN A 501 28.08 3.54 -13.70
CA ASN A 501 28.47 2.70 -14.85
C ASN A 501 27.54 2.81 -16.07
N TYR A 502 26.45 3.59 -15.98
CA TYR A 502 25.53 3.86 -17.08
C TYR A 502 24.89 2.59 -17.66
N ASN A 503 24.30 1.75 -16.82
CA ASN A 503 23.67 0.48 -17.23
C ASN A 503 22.16 0.42 -16.95
N THR A 504 21.54 1.55 -16.55
CA THR A 504 20.13 1.69 -16.14
C THR A 504 19.76 1.03 -14.79
N ASP A 505 20.76 0.63 -14.00
CA ASP A 505 20.59 0.11 -12.64
C ASP A 505 21.22 1.08 -11.62
N THR A 506 20.46 1.46 -10.60
CA THR A 506 20.96 2.35 -9.53
C THR A 506 21.54 1.58 -8.35
N THR A 507 21.35 0.26 -8.30
CA THR A 507 21.75 -0.56 -7.17
C THR A 507 23.27 -0.81 -7.14
N ASP A 508 23.92 -0.78 -8.30
CA ASP A 508 25.36 -1.00 -8.48
C ASP A 508 26.15 0.30 -8.79
N ASP A 509 25.47 1.43 -8.92
CA ASP A 509 26.10 2.76 -9.13
C ASP A 509 27.20 3.11 -8.10
N PHE A 510 27.15 2.51 -6.91
CA PHE A 510 28.19 2.66 -5.88
C PHE A 510 29.29 1.59 -5.99
N THR A 511 29.67 1.27 -7.21
CA THR A 511 30.83 0.41 -7.49
C THR A 511 32.12 1.21 -7.26
N THR A 512 32.91 0.77 -6.30
CA THR A 512 34.21 1.36 -5.97
C THR A 512 35.23 1.17 -7.09
N SER A 513 36.34 1.90 -7.05
CA SER A 513 37.48 1.72 -7.97
C SER A 513 38.13 0.32 -7.93
N SER A 514 37.78 -0.50 -6.93
CA SER A 514 38.20 -1.90 -6.81
C SER A 514 37.18 -2.91 -7.35
N GLY A 515 36.04 -2.44 -7.88
CA GLY A 515 34.97 -3.28 -8.41
C GLY A 515 33.99 -3.83 -7.37
N ILE A 516 34.04 -3.33 -6.13
CA ILE A 516 33.13 -3.75 -5.04
C ILE A 516 31.96 -2.77 -4.96
N VAL A 517 30.73 -3.29 -4.85
CA VAL A 517 29.51 -2.49 -4.65
C VAL A 517 29.34 -2.15 -3.17
N GLU A 518 29.23 -0.86 -2.87
CA GLU A 518 28.99 -0.35 -1.52
C GLU A 518 27.53 0.08 -1.31
N ASN A 519 27.05 -0.03 -0.08
CA ASN A 519 25.71 0.43 0.30
C ASN A 519 25.66 1.91 0.71
N ALA A 520 26.83 2.53 0.93
CA ALA A 520 26.96 3.91 1.39
C ALA A 520 27.80 4.74 0.40
N ALA A 521 27.43 6.01 0.25
CA ALA A 521 28.09 6.92 -0.69
C ALA A 521 29.53 7.26 -0.31
N GLU A 522 29.85 7.31 0.99
CA GLU A 522 31.17 7.69 1.49
C GLU A 522 32.30 6.74 1.08
N PRO A 523 32.27 5.42 1.39
CA PRO A 523 33.33 4.49 0.99
C PRO A 523 33.45 4.41 -0.54
N PHE A 524 32.33 4.49 -1.25
CA PHE A 524 32.30 4.58 -2.70
C PHE A 524 33.04 5.82 -3.23
N ALA A 525 32.66 7.02 -2.80
CA ALA A 525 33.21 8.26 -3.30
C ALA A 525 34.70 8.42 -2.97
N LEU A 526 35.11 8.01 -1.76
CA LEU A 526 36.53 8.02 -1.35
C LEU A 526 37.38 7.07 -2.20
N SER A 527 36.83 5.93 -2.66
CA SER A 527 37.58 5.03 -3.55
C SER A 527 37.94 5.67 -4.89
N TRP A 528 37.25 6.75 -5.27
CA TRP A 528 37.45 7.51 -6.51
C TRP A 528 38.22 8.82 -6.30
N SER A 529 38.83 9.05 -5.13
CA SER A 529 39.68 10.21 -4.89
C SER A 529 40.99 10.12 -5.68
N VAL A 530 41.45 11.27 -6.19
CA VAL A 530 42.75 11.41 -6.85
C VAL A 530 43.76 11.86 -5.80
N GLY A 531 44.31 10.89 -5.07
CA GLY A 531 45.21 11.12 -3.95
C GLY A 531 44.54 11.02 -2.58
N ASP A 532 45.25 11.45 -1.54
CA ASP A 532 44.77 11.40 -0.17
C ASP A 532 43.64 12.43 0.04
N CYS A 533 42.55 11.98 0.65
CA CYS A 533 41.33 12.76 0.80
C CYS A 533 40.79 12.61 2.23
N PRO A 534 41.18 13.51 3.16
CA PRO A 534 40.58 13.52 4.48
C PRO A 534 39.10 13.94 4.37
N VAL A 535 38.23 13.20 5.05
CA VAL A 535 36.81 13.56 5.19
C VAL A 535 36.73 14.94 5.84
N ASN A 536 36.20 15.93 5.11
CA ASN A 536 36.25 17.34 5.51
C ASN A 536 35.05 18.16 5.03
N ILE A 537 33.88 17.53 4.83
CA ILE A 537 32.65 18.29 4.69
C ILE A 537 31.97 18.32 6.07
N PRO A 538 32.02 19.46 6.79
CA PRO A 538 31.25 19.58 8.02
C PRO A 538 29.77 19.39 7.72
N LYS A 539 29.03 18.80 8.66
CA LYS A 539 27.56 18.92 8.66
C LYS A 539 27.24 20.42 8.78
N VAL A 540 26.94 21.09 7.68
CA VAL A 540 26.32 22.44 7.70
C VAL A 540 24.88 22.22 8.18
N CYS A 541 24.30 22.93 9.16
CA CYS A 541 24.48 24.29 9.66
C CYS A 541 25.12 24.36 11.08
N ILE A 542 26.09 25.25 11.29
CA ILE A 542 26.79 25.42 12.59
C ILE A 542 26.18 26.56 13.43
N ASN A 543 25.37 27.45 12.84
CA ASN A 543 24.75 28.58 13.54
C ASN A 543 23.28 28.78 13.13
N THR A 544 22.40 28.96 14.12
CA THR A 544 20.96 29.20 14.01
C THR A 544 20.61 30.37 13.09
N ASP A 545 21.41 31.44 13.07
CA ASP A 545 21.13 32.60 12.21
C ASP A 545 21.27 32.28 10.71
N ASN A 546 22.25 31.44 10.36
CA ASN A 546 22.44 30.99 8.98
C ASN A 546 21.35 29.99 8.58
N GLU A 547 20.86 29.19 9.52
CA GLU A 547 19.75 28.26 9.30
C GLU A 547 18.43 29.02 9.06
N ILE A 548 18.13 30.04 9.87
CA ILE A 548 16.96 30.92 9.68
C ILE A 548 17.05 31.66 8.34
N PHE A 549 18.22 32.24 8.02
CA PHE A 549 18.41 32.93 6.75
C PHE A 549 18.28 31.99 5.54
N ALA A 550 18.86 30.79 5.62
CA ALA A 550 18.77 29.78 4.56
C ALA A 550 17.32 29.31 4.38
N ASP A 551 16.62 29.00 5.47
CA ASP A 551 15.21 28.58 5.43
C ASP A 551 14.32 29.67 4.84
N GLU A 552 14.45 30.93 5.29
CA GLU A 552 13.69 32.07 4.74
C GLU A 552 13.91 32.26 3.22
N LYS A 553 15.15 32.10 2.73
CA LYS A 553 15.46 32.29 1.30
C LYS A 553 15.12 31.06 0.45
N CYS A 554 15.18 29.86 1.02
CA CYS A 554 14.87 28.61 0.33
C CYS A 554 13.39 28.28 0.35
N HIS A 555 12.61 28.83 1.29
CA HIS A 555 11.16 28.64 1.42
C HIS A 555 10.41 28.91 0.12
N THR A 556 10.87 29.86 -0.70
CA THR A 556 10.29 30.18 -2.01
C THR A 556 10.19 28.96 -2.95
N LEU A 557 11.08 27.96 -2.81
CA LEU A 557 11.04 26.71 -3.59
C LEU A 557 9.90 25.76 -3.15
N ARG A 558 9.31 25.99 -1.98
CA ARG A 558 8.23 25.20 -1.37
C ARG A 558 6.93 25.97 -1.17
N ASP A 559 6.93 27.30 -1.36
CA ASP A 559 5.75 28.14 -1.27
C ASP A 559 4.67 27.69 -2.29
N PRO A 560 3.51 27.18 -1.84
CA PRO A 560 2.43 26.74 -2.72
C PRO A 560 1.79 27.87 -3.54
N GLY A 561 1.91 29.12 -3.11
CA GLY A 561 1.49 30.31 -3.86
C GLY A 561 2.62 30.94 -4.69
N GLY A 562 3.84 30.40 -4.57
CA GLY A 562 5.04 30.96 -5.16
C GLY A 562 5.21 30.68 -6.65
N ILE A 563 6.19 31.33 -7.26
CA ILE A 563 6.49 31.19 -8.69
C ILE A 563 6.88 29.75 -9.10
N PHE A 564 7.37 28.93 -8.16
CA PHE A 564 7.78 27.55 -8.40
C PHE A 564 6.65 26.53 -8.25
N ALA A 565 5.47 26.92 -7.74
CA ALA A 565 4.35 26.00 -7.50
C ALA A 565 3.91 25.25 -8.77
N LYS A 566 4.02 25.90 -9.94
CA LYS A 566 3.74 25.29 -11.25
C LYS A 566 4.66 24.12 -11.61
N CYS A 567 5.80 23.98 -10.94
CA CYS A 567 6.79 22.93 -11.18
C CYS A 567 6.68 21.76 -10.21
N TYR A 568 5.85 21.85 -9.15
CA TYR A 568 5.79 20.82 -8.10
C TYR A 568 5.34 19.46 -8.65
N ASP A 569 4.46 19.47 -9.65
CA ASP A 569 3.99 18.26 -10.35
C ASP A 569 5.00 17.70 -11.39
N HIS A 570 6.16 18.34 -11.55
CA HIS A 570 7.14 17.97 -12.59
C HIS A 570 8.53 17.73 -12.02
N VAL A 571 8.87 18.39 -10.91
CA VAL A 571 10.19 18.39 -10.31
C VAL A 571 10.04 18.29 -8.79
N PRO A 572 10.53 17.21 -8.16
CA PRO A 572 10.54 17.11 -6.70
C PRO A 572 11.37 18.23 -6.10
N THR A 573 10.76 19.10 -5.30
CA THR A 573 11.42 20.30 -4.76
C THR A 573 12.26 20.02 -3.51
N ASP A 574 12.03 18.90 -2.84
CA ASP A 574 12.73 18.54 -1.60
C ASP A 574 14.25 18.43 -1.78
N ASN A 575 14.69 17.88 -2.91
CA ASN A 575 16.12 17.71 -3.18
C ASN A 575 16.79 19.06 -3.43
N TYR A 576 16.15 19.96 -4.18
CA TYR A 576 16.63 21.32 -4.41
C TYR A 576 16.59 22.17 -3.14
N HIS A 577 15.56 22.01 -2.30
CA HIS A 577 15.47 22.70 -1.02
C HIS A 577 16.59 22.27 -0.07
N LYS A 578 16.83 20.96 0.06
CA LYS A 578 17.95 20.41 0.86
C LYS A 578 19.31 20.83 0.30
N ALA A 579 19.48 20.82 -1.02
CA ALA A 579 20.73 21.21 -1.65
C ALA A 579 21.04 22.71 -1.53
N ARG A 580 20.03 23.55 -1.35
CA ARG A 580 20.20 25.00 -1.22
C ARG A 580 20.40 25.47 0.23
N ILE A 581 19.92 24.69 1.21
CA ILE A 581 20.17 24.95 2.63
C ILE A 581 21.59 24.54 3.05
N ASN A 582 22.09 23.44 2.49
CA ASN A 582 23.43 22.89 2.75
C ASN A 582 24.49 23.56 1.88
#